data_AF-A0A7L4TT16-F1
#
_entry.id   AF-A0A7L4TT16-F1
#
_cell.length_a   1.000
_cell.length_b   1.000
_cell.length_c   1.000
_cell.angle_alpha   90.00
_cell.angle_beta   90.00
_cell.angle_gamma   90.00
#
_symmetry.space_group_name_H-M   'P 1'
#
loop_
_entity.id
_entity.type
_entity.pdbx_description
1 polymer ?
#
loop_
_entity_poly.entity_id
_entity_poly.type
_entity_poly.pdbx_seq_one_letter_code
_entity_poly.pdbx_strand_id
1 'polypeptide(L)' 'ATIGEESETIEDVYEPYLLQIGFLQRTPRGRMVTPLCYQHFNLEEPSR' A
#
# COMPACT_ATOMS: atom_id res chain seq x y z
N ALA A 1 12.60 21.98 11.77
CA ALA A 1 11.79 21.15 10.88
C ALA A 1 11.82 19.74 11.43
N THR A 2 10.84 19.36 12.24
CA THR A 2 10.74 18.03 12.85
C THR A 2 9.77 17.19 12.02
N ILE A 3 10.11 17.01 10.75
CA ILE A 3 9.40 16.13 9.80
C ILE A 3 10.32 14.92 9.66
N GLY A 4 10.19 13.94 10.55
CA GLY A 4 11.14 12.82 10.56
C GLY A 4 10.74 11.61 11.40
N GLU A 5 9.69 11.68 12.22
CA GLU A 5 9.32 10.57 13.13
C GLU A 5 8.11 9.73 12.68
N GLU A 6 7.39 10.11 11.61
CA GLU A 6 6.13 9.42 11.25
C GLU A 6 6.21 8.50 10.02
N SER A 7 7.24 8.58 9.17
CA SER A 7 7.30 7.70 7.99
C SER A 7 7.68 6.24 8.33
N GLU A 8 8.49 6.04 9.37
CA GLU A 8 8.94 4.70 9.78
C GLU A 8 7.78 3.88 10.39
N THR A 9 6.86 4.53 11.11
CA THR A 9 5.73 3.85 11.75
C THR A 9 4.62 3.46 10.78
N ILE A 10 4.44 4.17 9.66
CA ILE A 10 3.37 3.83 8.71
C ILE A 10 3.74 2.57 7.91
N GLU A 11 4.99 2.46 7.48
CA GLU A 11 5.45 1.31 6.69
C GLU A 11 5.46 0.03 7.53
N ASP A 12 5.97 0.08 8.77
CA ASP A 12 6.07 -1.11 9.62
C ASP A 12 4.75 -1.54 10.27
N VAL A 13 3.79 -0.64 10.46
CA VAL A 13 2.50 -0.95 11.09
C VAL A 13 1.43 -1.35 10.06
N TYR A 14 1.33 -0.65 8.94
CA TYR A 14 0.22 -0.87 7.99
C TYR A 14 0.57 -1.84 6.86
N GLU A 15 1.81 -1.86 6.35
CA GLU A 15 2.19 -2.82 5.30
C GLU A 15 1.89 -4.28 5.67
N PRO A 16 2.22 -4.82 6.87
CA PRO A 16 1.93 -6.22 7.17
C PRO A 16 0.44 -6.53 7.07
N TYR A 17 -0.42 -5.62 7.52
CA TYR A 17 -1.86 -5.77 7.40
C TYR A 17 -2.34 -5.70 5.95
N LEU A 18 -1.89 -4.69 5.18
CA LEU A 18 -2.27 -4.51 3.78
C LEU A 18 -1.76 -5.63 2.87
N LEU A 19 -0.59 -6.20 3.17
CA LEU A 19 -0.06 -7.39 2.51
C LEU A 19 -0.89 -8.63 2.88
N GLN A 20 -1.29 -8.78 4.15
CA GLN A 20 -2.08 -9.91 4.62
C GLN A 20 -3.49 -9.95 4.02
N ILE A 21 -4.17 -8.79 3.90
CA ILE A 21 -5.48 -8.70 3.26
C ILE A 21 -5.40 -8.70 1.72
N GLY A 22 -4.18 -8.71 1.16
CA GLY A 22 -3.95 -8.75 -0.28
C GLY A 22 -4.25 -7.44 -1.00
N PHE A 23 -4.20 -6.30 -0.32
CA PHE A 23 -4.39 -4.96 -0.93
C PHE A 23 -3.08 -4.37 -1.46
N LEU A 24 -1.95 -4.78 -0.88
CA LEU A 24 -0.62 -4.38 -1.29
C LEU A 24 0.17 -5.62 -1.72
N GLN A 25 1.05 -5.48 -2.72
CA GLN A 25 2.00 -6.51 -3.12
C GLN A 25 3.40 -5.92 -3.28
N ARG A 26 4.41 -6.72 -2.92
CA ARG A 26 5.82 -6.38 -3.13
C ARG A 26 6.25 -6.81 -4.53
N THR A 27 6.80 -5.87 -5.31
CA THR A 27 7.36 -6.14 -6.64
C THR A 27 8.81 -5.70 -6.71
N PRO A 28 9.63 -6.21 -7.65
CA PRO A 28 11.03 -5.76 -7.83
C PRO A 28 11.17 -4.25 -8.14
N ARG A 29 10.09 -3.58 -8.54
CA ARG A 29 10.06 -2.15 -8.87
C ARG A 29 9.51 -1.27 -7.73
N GLY A 30 9.07 -1.87 -6.63
CA GLY A 30 8.45 -1.18 -5.49
C GLY A 30 7.14 -1.83 -5.03
N ARG A 31 6.40 -1.12 -4.18
CA ARG A 31 5.07 -1.54 -3.71
C ARG A 31 4.03 -1.22 -4.76
N MET A 32 3.11 -2.16 -5.00
CA MET A 32 2.01 -1.99 -5.94
C MET A 32 0.71 -2.37 -5.24
N VAL A 33 -0.34 -1.57 -5.42
CA VAL A 33 -1.68 -1.90 -4.95
C VAL A 33 -2.32 -2.92 -5.88
N THR A 34 -3.06 -3.87 -5.31
CA THR A 34 -3.73 -4.94 -6.07
C THR A 34 -5.09 -4.46 -6.60
N PRO A 35 -5.67 -5.15 -7.60
CA PRO A 35 -7.03 -4.86 -8.08
C PRO A 35 -8.08 -4.90 -6.96
N LEU A 36 -7.86 -5.75 -5.95
CA LEU A 36 -8.73 -5.87 -4.77
C LEU A 36 -8.80 -4.55 -3.97
N CYS A 37 -7.66 -3.86 -3.84
CA CYS A 37 -7.60 -2.54 -3.22
C CYS A 37 -8.45 -1.53 -4.01
N TYR A 38 -8.27 -1.48 -5.34
CA TYR A 38 -9.07 -0.59 -6.20
C TYR A 38 -10.58 -0.84 -6.06
N GLN A 39 -11.00 -2.10 -6.08
CA GLN A 39 -12.40 -2.49 -5.88
C GLN A 39 -12.93 -2.08 -4.51
N HIS A 40 -12.16 -2.28 -3.44
CA HIS A 40 -12.57 -1.93 -2.08
C HIS A 40 -12.77 -0.43 -1.90
N PHE A 41 -11.88 0.38 -2.49
CA PHE A 41 -11.95 1.84 -2.42
C PHE A 41 -12.83 2.46 -3.52
N ASN A 42 -13.48 1.65 -4.37
CA ASN A 42 -14.21 2.10 -5.56
C ASN A 42 -13.38 3.04 -6.45
N LEU A 43 -12.08 2.77 -6.55
CA LEU A 43 -11.15 3.50 -7.39
C LEU A 43 -11.12 2.85 -8.78
N GLU A 44 -10.93 3.67 -9.81
CA GLU A 44 -10.67 3.16 -11.16
C GLU A 44 -9.32 2.45 -11.14
N GLU A 45 -9.33 1.14 -11.42
CA GLU A 45 -8.10 0.40 -11.64
C GLU A 45 -7.36 1.05 -12.80
N PRO A 46 -6.04 1.36 -12.68
CA PRO A 46 -5.29 1.99 -13.75
C PRO A 46 -5.34 1.08 -14.97
N SER A 47 -6.19 1.44 -15.93
CA SER A 47 -6.30 0.78 -17.22
C SER A 47 -4.95 0.95 -17.92
N ARG A 48 -4.17 -0.13 -17.92
CA ARG A 48 -2.83 -0.18 -18.52
C ARG A 48 -2.87 0.08 -20.03
#